data_AF-A0A0F5JG74-F1
#
_entry.id   AF-A0A0F5JG74-F1
#
_cell.length_a   1.000
_cell.length_b   1.000
_cell.length_c   1.000
_cell.angle_alpha   90.00
_cell.angle_beta   90.00
_cell.angle_gamma   90.00
#
_symmetry.space_group_name_H-M   'P 1'
#
loop_
_entity.id
_entity.type
_entity.pdbx_description
1 polymer ?
#
loop_
_entity_poly.entity_id
_entity_poly.type
_entity_poly.pdbx_seq_one_letter_code
_entity_poly.pdbx_strand_id
1 'polypeptide(L)'
;MKKDCLLLVLIALFNLTGCERPKAPEACGPVPTEAQLKWQELERYAFIHFSMNTFTDMEWGYGDKDPQLFNPSELDCRQWCRLFKEAGMKGVILTAKHHDGFCLWPSAYTDYSVKQSPWRNGNGDLVRELADACKEYGLKLGIYLSPWDRNHKEYGTEAYITYFRNQLNELLTNYGDIFEVWFDGANGGSGYYGGADETRSVDRKTYYDWPGTNQLVKKLQPDAVIFSDAGPDVRWCGNEAGWVGETNWSTLRREEVWPG
;
A
#
# COMPACT_ATOMS: atom_id res chain seq x y z
N MET A 1 -22.98 52.29 35.91
CA MET A 1 -23.35 51.62 34.64
C MET A 1 -22.29 51.75 33.54
N LYS A 2 -21.91 52.94 33.03
CA LYS A 2 -20.88 53.03 31.96
C LYS A 2 -19.43 52.76 32.42
N LYS A 3 -19.07 53.08 33.67
CA LYS A 3 -17.72 52.83 34.22
C LYS A 3 -17.49 51.35 34.57
N ASP A 4 -18.53 50.67 35.05
CA ASP A 4 -18.46 49.26 35.44
C ASP A 4 -18.30 48.34 34.22
N CYS A 5 -18.93 48.71 33.10
CA CYS A 5 -18.80 48.01 31.81
C CYS A 5 -17.38 48.15 31.21
N LEU A 6 -16.75 49.32 31.35
CA LEU A 6 -15.39 49.56 30.86
C LEU A 6 -14.33 48.78 31.67
N LEU A 7 -14.53 48.64 32.98
CA LEU A 7 -13.66 47.87 33.87
C LEU A 7 -13.75 46.37 33.58
N LEU A 8 -14.96 45.85 33.31
CA LEU A 8 -15.16 44.45 32.92
C LEU A 8 -14.52 44.11 31.56
N VAL A 9 -14.57 45.02 30.59
CA VAL A 9 -13.91 44.86 29.29
C VAL A 9 -12.38 44.90 29.42
N LEU A 10 -11.84 45.79 30.27
CA LEU A 10 -10.40 45.85 30.55
C LEU A 10 -9.88 44.60 31.28
N ILE A 11 -10.65 44.05 32.22
CA ILE A 11 -10.31 42.78 32.89
C ILE A 11 -10.37 41.60 31.90
N ALA A 12 -11.36 41.56 31.00
CA ALA A 12 -11.44 40.52 29.97
C ALA A 12 -10.26 40.58 28.97
N LEU A 13 -9.82 41.79 28.60
CA LEU A 13 -8.65 41.99 27.73
C LEU A 13 -7.32 41.64 28.43
N PHE A 14 -7.20 41.88 29.75
CA PHE A 14 -6.01 41.48 30.53
C PHE A 14 -5.90 39.95 30.72
N ASN A 15 -7.02 39.23 30.75
CA ASN A 15 -7.01 37.77 30.83
C ASN A 15 -6.66 37.09 29.49
N LEU A 16 -6.74 37.81 28.36
CA LEU A 16 -6.35 37.29 27.04
C LEU A 16 -4.84 37.41 26.77
N THR A 17 -4.11 38.23 27.53
CA THR A 17 -2.65 38.44 27.36
C THR A 17 -1.79 37.49 28.20
N GLY A 18 -2.38 36.63 29.03
CA GLY A 18 -1.65 35.79 30.01
C GLY A 18 -1.43 34.33 29.61
N CYS A 19 -1.96 33.86 28.48
CA CYS A 19 -1.71 32.51 27.99
C CYS A 19 -0.64 32.53 26.88
N GLU A 20 0.63 32.70 27.25
CA GLU A 20 1.69 32.19 26.38
C GLU A 20 1.49 30.68 26.27
N ARG A 21 1.20 30.20 25.05
CA ARG A 21 1.17 28.76 24.81
C ARG A 21 2.54 28.22 25.19
N PRO A 22 2.64 27.23 26.09
CA PRO A 22 3.92 26.68 26.46
C PRO A 22 4.64 26.23 25.18
N LYS A 23 5.89 26.66 25.01
CA LYS A 23 6.72 26.24 23.87
C LYS A 23 6.81 24.72 23.90
N ALA A 24 6.50 24.08 22.77
CA ALA A 24 6.64 22.64 22.64
C ALA A 24 8.08 22.23 23.00
N PRO A 25 8.27 21.10 23.71
CA PRO A 25 9.61 20.60 23.99
C PRO A 25 10.38 20.34 22.69
N GLU A 26 11.70 20.44 22.76
CA GLU A 26 12.54 20.05 21.63
C GLU A 26 12.39 18.54 21.37
N ALA A 27 12.46 18.16 20.10
CA ALA A 27 12.38 16.76 19.71
C ALA A 27 13.53 15.95 20.30
N CYS A 28 13.24 14.76 20.82
CA CYS A 28 14.23 13.80 21.28
C CYS A 28 14.29 12.62 20.30
N GLY A 29 15.33 12.57 19.46
CA GLY A 29 15.49 11.53 18.44
C GLY A 29 14.68 11.80 17.15
N PRO A 30 14.49 10.77 16.31
CA PRO A 30 13.74 10.90 15.06
C PRO A 30 12.28 11.27 15.30
N VAL A 31 11.75 12.17 14.47
CA VAL A 31 10.33 12.54 14.45
C VAL A 31 9.68 12.02 13.16
N PRO A 32 8.40 11.64 13.19
CA PRO A 32 7.68 11.22 11.99
C PRO A 32 7.58 12.36 10.99
N THR A 33 7.59 12.02 9.70
CA THR A 33 7.17 12.95 8.64
C THR A 33 5.67 13.22 8.73
N GLU A 34 5.21 14.27 8.06
CA GLU A 34 3.78 14.58 7.95
C GLU A 34 2.97 13.40 7.37
N ALA A 35 3.52 12.69 6.39
CA ALA A 35 2.89 11.50 5.80
C ALA A 35 2.76 10.35 6.82
N GLN A 36 3.81 10.12 7.63
CA GLN A 36 3.76 9.12 8.70
C GLN A 36 2.76 9.49 9.81
N LEU A 37 2.65 10.77 10.16
CA LEU A 37 1.63 11.23 11.12
C LEU A 37 0.22 11.00 10.58
N LYS A 38 -0.07 11.45 9.35
CA LYS A 38 -1.36 11.22 8.69
C LYS A 38 -1.71 9.74 8.59
N TRP A 39 -0.71 8.89 8.31
CA TRP A 39 -0.87 7.44 8.29
C TRP A 39 -1.19 6.88 9.69
N GLN A 40 -0.46 7.32 10.71
CA GLN A 40 -0.68 6.88 12.10
C GLN A 40 -2.08 7.24 12.59
N GLU A 41 -2.58 8.42 12.21
CA GLU A 41 -3.94 8.90 12.49
C GLU A 41 -5.03 8.11 11.77
N LEU A 42 -4.69 7.28 10.77
CA LEU A 42 -5.65 6.35 10.18
C LEU A 42 -6.12 5.33 11.21
N GLU A 43 -5.24 4.88 12.09
CA GLU A 43 -5.43 3.85 13.13
C GLU A 43 -5.80 2.47 12.58
N ARG A 44 -6.79 2.39 11.69
CA ARG A 44 -7.31 1.15 11.09
C ARG A 44 -7.69 1.35 9.62
N TYR A 45 -7.26 0.41 8.80
CA TYR A 45 -7.60 0.29 7.39
C TYR A 45 -7.65 -1.20 7.01
N ALA A 46 -8.30 -1.52 5.90
CA ALA A 46 -8.51 -2.90 5.46
C ALA A 46 -7.44 -3.36 4.47
N PHE A 47 -7.29 -4.68 4.36
CA PHE A 47 -6.48 -5.33 3.33
C PHE A 47 -7.38 -6.30 2.56
N ILE A 48 -7.45 -6.17 1.24
CA ILE A 48 -8.13 -7.09 0.34
C ILE A 48 -7.08 -7.95 -0.36
N HIS A 49 -7.07 -9.24 -0.03
CA HIS A 49 -6.42 -10.27 -0.83
C HIS A 49 -7.45 -10.84 -1.80
N PHE A 50 -7.27 -10.53 -3.07
CA PHE A 50 -8.04 -11.10 -4.17
C PHE A 50 -7.10 -11.28 -5.35
N SER A 51 -6.98 -12.48 -5.89
CA SER A 51 -6.16 -12.74 -7.08
C SER A 51 -6.68 -13.99 -7.79
N MET A 52 -5.90 -14.52 -8.74
CA MET A 52 -6.15 -15.85 -9.31
C MET A 52 -6.31 -16.94 -8.24
N ASN A 53 -5.58 -16.77 -7.14
CA ASN A 53 -5.54 -17.66 -5.98
C ASN A 53 -6.93 -17.92 -5.37
N THR A 54 -7.81 -16.92 -5.40
CA THR A 54 -9.21 -17.04 -4.93
C THR A 54 -10.00 -18.09 -5.71
N PHE A 55 -9.67 -18.30 -6.99
CA PHE A 55 -10.36 -19.26 -7.87
C PHE A 55 -9.70 -20.64 -7.88
N THR A 56 -8.52 -20.77 -7.26
CA THR A 56 -7.75 -22.02 -7.21
C THR A 56 -7.58 -22.59 -5.82
N ASP A 57 -8.13 -21.95 -4.79
CA ASP A 57 -8.02 -22.36 -3.39
C ASP A 57 -6.55 -22.51 -2.94
N MET A 58 -5.73 -21.50 -3.26
CA MET A 58 -4.31 -21.49 -2.94
C MET A 58 -3.95 -20.20 -2.21
N GLU A 59 -3.13 -20.26 -1.18
CA GLU A 59 -2.54 -19.05 -0.60
C GLU A 59 -1.55 -18.42 -1.59
N TRP A 60 -0.64 -19.23 -2.14
CA TRP A 60 0.40 -18.81 -3.08
C TRP A 60 0.33 -19.60 -4.41
N GLY A 61 -0.30 -19.03 -5.44
CA GLY A 61 -0.30 -19.57 -6.80
C GLY A 61 1.09 -19.64 -7.41
N TYR A 62 1.33 -20.64 -8.26
CA TYR A 62 2.64 -20.93 -8.87
C TYR A 62 2.99 -20.04 -10.08
N GLY A 63 2.03 -19.23 -10.55
CA GLY A 63 2.18 -18.33 -11.70
C GLY A 63 1.84 -18.94 -13.06
N ASP A 64 1.26 -20.14 -13.06
CA ASP A 64 0.97 -21.00 -14.22
C ASP A 64 -0.53 -21.10 -14.56
N LYS A 65 -1.40 -20.42 -13.81
CA LYS A 65 -2.86 -20.63 -13.88
C LYS A 65 -3.46 -19.88 -15.05
N ASP A 66 -4.41 -20.52 -15.73
CA ASP A 66 -5.07 -19.92 -16.89
C ASP A 66 -5.90 -18.68 -16.47
N PRO A 67 -5.66 -17.50 -17.05
CA PRO A 67 -6.49 -16.30 -16.87
C PRO A 67 -8.00 -16.52 -17.02
N GLN A 68 -8.42 -17.57 -17.74
CA GLN A 68 -9.83 -17.94 -17.88
C GLN A 68 -10.51 -18.33 -16.56
N LEU A 69 -9.74 -18.73 -15.54
CA LEU A 69 -10.26 -19.06 -14.22
C LEU A 69 -10.73 -17.82 -13.44
N PHE A 70 -10.20 -16.64 -13.77
CA PHE A 70 -10.61 -15.40 -13.13
C PHE A 70 -11.97 -14.93 -13.67
N ASN A 71 -13.04 -15.30 -12.99
CA ASN A 71 -14.40 -14.97 -13.42
C ASN A 71 -15.38 -14.77 -12.24
N PRO A 72 -15.20 -13.73 -11.42
CA PRO A 72 -16.15 -13.47 -10.35
C PRO A 72 -17.52 -13.12 -10.93
N SER A 73 -18.57 -13.81 -10.46
CA SER A 73 -19.92 -13.72 -11.01
C SER A 73 -20.62 -12.39 -10.70
N GLU A 74 -20.39 -11.86 -9.50
CA GLU A 74 -21.14 -10.72 -8.94
C GLU A 74 -20.21 -9.73 -8.20
N LEU A 75 -19.03 -9.47 -8.77
CA LEU A 75 -18.06 -8.54 -8.18
C LEU A 75 -18.67 -7.14 -8.03
N ASP A 76 -18.59 -6.61 -6.80
CA ASP A 76 -19.04 -5.26 -6.45
C ASP A 76 -18.10 -4.60 -5.42
N CYS A 77 -17.19 -3.74 -5.88
CA CYS A 77 -16.30 -3.00 -4.98
C CYS A 77 -17.05 -2.00 -4.07
N ARG A 78 -18.26 -1.54 -4.43
CA ARG A 78 -19.06 -0.69 -3.55
C ARG A 78 -19.56 -1.48 -2.35
N GLN A 79 -19.87 -2.76 -2.53
CA GLN A 79 -20.20 -3.65 -1.41
C GLN A 79 -19.03 -3.76 -0.43
N TRP A 80 -17.80 -3.93 -0.92
CA TRP A 80 -16.60 -3.96 -0.08
C TRP A 80 -16.40 -2.63 0.68
N CYS A 81 -16.38 -1.51 -0.05
CA CYS A 81 -16.15 -0.18 0.53
C CYS A 81 -17.24 0.23 1.54
N ARG A 82 -18.51 -0.11 1.27
CA ARG A 82 -19.60 0.12 2.23
C ARG A 82 -19.34 -0.60 3.55
N LEU A 83 -19.00 -1.88 3.50
CA LEU A 83 -18.71 -2.67 4.69
C LEU A 83 -17.50 -2.13 5.47
N PHE A 84 -16.42 -1.77 4.77
CA PHE A 84 -15.24 -1.18 5.44
C PHE A 84 -15.57 0.17 6.09
N LYS A 85 -16.38 1.00 5.44
CA LYS A 85 -16.83 2.26 6.00
C LYS A 85 -17.67 2.06 7.25
N GLU A 86 -18.63 1.13 7.21
CA GLU A 86 -19.47 0.76 8.35
C GLU A 86 -18.66 0.16 9.51
N ALA A 87 -17.58 -0.57 9.19
CA ALA A 87 -16.63 -1.09 10.18
C ALA A 87 -15.65 -0.03 10.73
N GLY A 88 -15.72 1.22 10.27
CA GLY A 88 -14.89 2.32 10.74
C GLY A 88 -13.47 2.37 10.16
N MET A 89 -13.21 1.63 9.07
CA MET A 89 -11.93 1.70 8.36
C MET A 89 -11.77 3.06 7.67
N LYS A 90 -10.54 3.58 7.62
CA LYS A 90 -10.22 4.86 6.96
C LYS A 90 -9.55 4.71 5.59
N GLY A 91 -9.18 3.48 5.23
CA GLY A 91 -8.58 3.15 3.94
C GLY A 91 -8.65 1.66 3.64
N VAL A 92 -8.21 1.31 2.43
CA VAL A 92 -8.20 -0.06 1.91
C VAL A 92 -6.93 -0.25 1.06
N ILE A 93 -6.18 -1.33 1.30
CA ILE A 93 -5.08 -1.78 0.45
C ILE A 93 -5.57 -2.98 -0.38
N LEU A 94 -5.34 -2.94 -1.69
CA LEU A 94 -5.65 -4.04 -2.62
C LEU A 94 -4.39 -4.72 -3.12
N THR A 95 -4.37 -6.05 -3.16
CA THR A 95 -3.38 -6.85 -3.91
C THR A 95 -3.54 -6.66 -5.42
N ALA A 96 -3.10 -5.51 -5.97
CA ALA A 96 -3.21 -5.25 -7.41
C ALA A 96 -2.50 -6.34 -8.24
N LYS A 97 -1.38 -6.86 -7.71
CA LYS A 97 -0.70 -8.08 -8.17
C LYS A 97 -0.15 -8.84 -6.97
N HIS A 98 -0.49 -10.11 -6.83
CA HIS A 98 0.07 -11.01 -5.79
C HIS A 98 1.28 -11.80 -6.31
N HIS A 99 1.85 -12.71 -5.52
CA HIS A 99 3.05 -13.48 -5.91
C HIS A 99 2.88 -14.29 -7.19
N ASP A 100 1.65 -14.72 -7.50
CA ASP A 100 1.35 -15.47 -8.72
C ASP A 100 1.54 -14.63 -10.00
N GLY A 101 1.64 -13.30 -9.88
CA GLY A 101 1.93 -12.39 -10.99
C GLY A 101 0.71 -11.90 -11.76
N PHE A 102 -0.51 -12.41 -11.48
CA PHE A 102 -1.72 -11.99 -12.19
C PHE A 102 -2.11 -10.57 -11.80
N CYS A 103 -2.23 -9.69 -12.80
CA CYS A 103 -2.55 -8.27 -12.60
C CYS A 103 -4.05 -8.02 -12.65
N LEU A 104 -4.59 -7.35 -11.62
CA LEU A 104 -6.02 -7.02 -11.49
C LEU A 104 -6.46 -5.77 -12.26
N TRP A 105 -5.53 -5.16 -12.99
CA TRP A 105 -5.78 -4.07 -13.91
C TRP A 105 -5.24 -4.43 -15.30
N PRO A 106 -5.72 -3.78 -16.38
CA PRO A 106 -5.31 -4.10 -17.73
C PRO A 106 -3.95 -3.47 -18.08
N SER A 107 -2.90 -3.90 -17.38
CA SER A 107 -1.52 -3.40 -17.55
C SER A 107 -1.06 -3.47 -19.01
N ALA A 108 -0.37 -2.44 -19.49
CA ALA A 108 0.23 -2.44 -20.83
C ALA A 108 1.46 -3.38 -20.93
N TYR A 109 2.01 -3.82 -19.80
CA TYR A 109 3.31 -4.49 -19.73
C TYR A 109 3.24 -6.02 -19.61
N THR A 110 2.05 -6.59 -19.46
CA THR A 110 1.85 -8.04 -19.43
C THR A 110 0.48 -8.42 -19.99
N ASP A 111 0.37 -9.61 -20.56
CA ASP A 111 -0.92 -10.23 -20.88
C ASP A 111 -1.48 -11.05 -19.71
N TYR A 112 -0.67 -11.40 -18.71
CA TYR A 112 -1.09 -12.13 -17.52
C TYR A 112 -1.86 -11.22 -16.55
N SER A 113 -3.07 -10.87 -16.95
CA SER A 113 -3.93 -9.88 -16.32
C SER A 113 -5.40 -10.12 -16.64
N VAL A 114 -6.28 -9.32 -16.04
CA VAL A 114 -7.72 -9.30 -16.33
C VAL A 114 -8.08 -9.13 -17.82
N LYS A 115 -7.18 -8.57 -18.66
CA LYS A 115 -7.38 -8.50 -20.13
C LYS A 115 -7.62 -9.86 -20.77
N GLN A 116 -7.01 -10.91 -20.23
CA GLN A 116 -7.10 -12.28 -20.74
C GLN A 116 -8.15 -13.12 -19.99
N SER A 117 -8.95 -12.50 -19.12
CA SER A 117 -10.00 -13.17 -18.36
C SER A 117 -11.39 -12.94 -18.97
N PRO A 118 -12.37 -13.85 -18.77
CA PRO A 118 -13.75 -13.64 -19.21
C PRO A 118 -14.48 -12.57 -18.39
N TRP A 119 -13.96 -12.20 -17.21
CA TRP A 119 -14.56 -11.18 -16.37
C TRP A 119 -14.72 -9.86 -17.11
N ARG A 120 -15.94 -9.30 -17.10
CA ARG A 120 -16.32 -8.09 -17.86
C ARG A 120 -15.93 -8.19 -19.35
N ASN A 121 -15.95 -9.40 -19.92
CA ASN A 121 -15.52 -9.68 -21.30
C ASN A 121 -14.09 -9.20 -21.60
N GLY A 122 -13.17 -9.33 -20.64
CA GLY A 122 -11.77 -8.90 -20.77
C GLY A 122 -11.55 -7.37 -20.66
N ASN A 123 -12.59 -6.60 -20.36
CA ASN A 123 -12.51 -5.13 -20.23
C ASN A 123 -12.56 -4.65 -18.78
N GLY A 124 -12.46 -5.56 -17.82
CA GLY A 124 -12.50 -5.22 -16.41
C GLY A 124 -11.21 -4.53 -15.95
N ASP A 125 -11.35 -3.62 -14.99
CA ASP A 125 -10.24 -3.02 -14.25
C ASP A 125 -10.66 -2.94 -12.78
N LEU A 126 -10.21 -3.91 -11.98
CA LEU A 126 -10.63 -4.01 -10.59
C LEU A 126 -10.01 -2.90 -9.74
N VAL A 127 -8.79 -2.47 -10.08
CA VAL A 127 -8.13 -1.35 -9.37
C VAL A 127 -8.94 -0.07 -9.60
N ARG A 128 -9.48 0.15 -10.82
CA ARG A 128 -10.40 1.26 -11.11
C ARG A 128 -11.71 1.13 -10.34
N GLU A 129 -12.39 -0.01 -10.42
CA GLU A 129 -13.67 -0.23 -9.74
C GLU A 129 -13.54 0.02 -8.22
N LEU A 130 -12.42 -0.39 -7.61
CA LEU A 130 -12.14 -0.12 -6.20
C LEU A 130 -11.75 1.34 -5.94
N ALA A 131 -10.92 1.97 -6.78
CA ALA A 131 -10.54 3.37 -6.61
C ALA A 131 -11.76 4.30 -6.60
N ASP A 132 -12.69 4.07 -7.54
CA ASP A 132 -13.93 4.84 -7.65
C ASP A 132 -14.84 4.61 -6.44
N ALA A 133 -14.96 3.36 -5.97
CA ALA A 133 -15.71 3.04 -4.75
C ALA A 133 -15.07 3.65 -3.50
N CYS A 134 -13.74 3.59 -3.34
CA CYS A 134 -13.04 4.25 -2.24
C CYS A 134 -13.34 5.75 -2.20
N LYS A 135 -13.30 6.42 -3.37
CA LYS A 135 -13.66 7.83 -3.49
C LYS A 135 -15.11 8.11 -3.09
N GLU A 136 -16.05 7.26 -3.52
CA GLU A 136 -17.48 7.37 -3.20
C GLU A 136 -17.74 7.26 -1.68
N TYR A 137 -17.07 6.35 -0.99
CA TYR A 137 -17.27 6.10 0.45
C TYR A 137 -16.32 6.88 1.37
N GLY A 138 -15.44 7.71 0.80
CA GLY A 138 -14.45 8.49 1.55
C GLY A 138 -13.42 7.61 2.26
N LEU A 139 -12.93 6.58 1.58
CA LEU A 139 -11.84 5.70 1.99
C LEU A 139 -10.59 6.03 1.17
N LYS A 140 -9.42 5.97 1.81
CA LYS A 140 -8.14 6.08 1.10
C LYS A 140 -7.80 4.77 0.37
N LEU A 141 -7.20 4.86 -0.81
CA LEU A 141 -6.73 3.70 -1.58
C LEU A 141 -5.23 3.47 -1.37
N GLY A 142 -4.85 2.23 -1.06
CA GLY A 142 -3.48 1.75 -1.05
C GLY A 142 -3.29 0.59 -2.02
N ILE A 143 -2.05 0.39 -2.46
CA ILE A 143 -1.71 -0.59 -3.49
C ILE A 143 -0.64 -1.53 -2.95
N TYR A 144 -0.96 -2.81 -2.94
CA TYR A 144 0.02 -3.88 -2.84
C TYR A 144 0.43 -4.30 -4.25
N LEU A 145 1.74 -4.30 -4.52
CA LEU A 145 2.33 -4.78 -5.76
C LEU A 145 3.47 -5.72 -5.40
N SER A 146 3.26 -7.03 -5.56
CA SER A 146 4.25 -8.02 -5.14
C SER A 146 5.59 -7.83 -5.84
N PRO A 147 6.70 -7.66 -5.10
CA PRO A 147 8.03 -7.63 -5.68
C PRO A 147 8.44 -8.99 -6.25
N TRP A 148 8.08 -10.08 -5.56
CA TRP A 148 8.22 -11.44 -6.08
C TRP A 148 7.10 -11.75 -7.08
N ASP A 149 7.49 -12.18 -8.28
CA ASP A 149 6.54 -12.49 -9.36
C ASP A 149 6.89 -13.85 -9.97
N ARG A 150 6.03 -14.82 -9.71
CA ARG A 150 6.21 -16.22 -10.11
C ARG A 150 5.79 -16.48 -11.56
N ASN A 151 5.19 -15.50 -12.24
CA ASN A 151 4.82 -15.62 -13.65
C ASN A 151 5.91 -15.07 -14.57
N HIS A 152 6.49 -13.91 -14.25
CA HIS A 152 7.32 -13.17 -15.20
C HIS A 152 8.66 -13.87 -15.49
N LYS A 153 8.90 -14.20 -16.77
CA LYS A 153 10.09 -14.94 -17.22
C LYS A 153 11.43 -14.28 -16.90
N GLU A 154 11.45 -12.96 -16.73
CA GLU A 154 12.68 -12.19 -16.42
C GLU A 154 12.86 -11.91 -14.92
N TYR A 155 11.99 -12.43 -14.04
CA TYR A 155 12.18 -12.29 -12.59
C TYR A 155 13.59 -12.75 -12.18
N GLY A 156 14.30 -11.99 -11.36
CA GLY A 156 15.72 -12.22 -11.05
C GLY A 156 16.73 -11.55 -12.01
N THR A 157 16.26 -10.80 -13.01
CA THR A 157 17.11 -9.97 -13.89
C THR A 157 16.78 -8.48 -13.75
N GLU A 158 17.66 -7.60 -14.26
CA GLU A 158 17.44 -6.15 -14.29
C GLU A 158 16.21 -5.73 -15.13
N ALA A 159 15.88 -6.51 -16.16
CA ALA A 159 14.73 -6.24 -17.02
C ALA A 159 13.41 -6.30 -16.24
N TYR A 160 13.29 -7.21 -15.27
CA TYR A 160 12.13 -7.27 -14.38
C TYR A 160 11.99 -6.03 -13.50
N ILE A 161 13.08 -5.38 -13.09
CA ILE A 161 13.00 -4.14 -12.30
C ILE A 161 12.39 -3.01 -13.13
N THR A 162 12.71 -2.96 -14.42
CA THR A 162 12.08 -2.02 -15.36
C THR A 162 10.58 -2.34 -15.53
N TYR A 163 10.23 -3.61 -15.72
CA TYR A 163 8.84 -4.07 -15.76
C TYR A 163 8.05 -3.70 -14.50
N PHE A 164 8.61 -3.97 -13.33
CA PHE A 164 7.99 -3.68 -12.03
C PHE A 164 7.73 -2.18 -11.85
N ARG A 165 8.71 -1.33 -12.19
CA ARG A 165 8.57 0.14 -12.10
C ARG A 165 7.58 0.70 -13.11
N ASN A 166 7.48 0.10 -14.28
CA ASN A 166 6.48 0.46 -15.28
C ASN A 166 5.05 0.19 -14.77
N GLN A 167 4.82 -0.98 -14.16
CA GLN A 167 3.54 -1.30 -13.50
C GLN A 167 3.24 -0.36 -12.34
N LEU A 168 4.25 -0.05 -11.52
CA LEU A 168 4.11 0.92 -10.44
C LEU A 168 3.73 2.31 -10.99
N ASN A 169 4.33 2.73 -12.11
CA ASN A 169 3.96 3.99 -12.75
C ASN A 169 2.49 4.00 -13.20
N GLU A 170 1.95 2.91 -13.76
CA GLU A 170 0.52 2.80 -14.09
C GLU A 170 -0.35 2.97 -12.84
N LEU A 171 -0.05 2.21 -11.78
CA LEU A 171 -0.83 2.17 -10.55
C LEU A 171 -0.82 3.51 -9.80
N LEU A 172 0.32 4.21 -9.81
CA LEU A 172 0.49 5.48 -9.09
C LEU A 172 0.13 6.72 -9.90
N THR A 173 -0.19 6.58 -11.19
CA THR A 173 -0.58 7.71 -12.04
C THR A 173 -2.07 7.71 -12.35
N ASN A 174 -2.65 6.53 -12.57
CA ASN A 174 -3.98 6.44 -13.18
C ASN A 174 -5.12 6.39 -12.15
N TYR A 175 -4.87 5.96 -10.91
CA TYR A 175 -5.93 5.57 -9.96
C TYR A 175 -6.22 6.59 -8.85
N GLY A 176 -5.74 7.83 -9.02
CA GLY A 176 -5.93 8.92 -8.05
C GLY A 176 -4.88 8.91 -6.95
N ASP A 177 -5.24 9.43 -5.78
CA ASP A 177 -4.34 9.56 -4.65
C ASP A 177 -4.15 8.21 -3.95
N ILE A 178 -2.89 7.80 -3.79
CA ILE A 178 -2.51 6.56 -3.11
C ILE A 178 -1.93 6.93 -1.73
N PHE A 179 -2.48 6.36 -0.65
CA PHE A 179 -1.99 6.67 0.70
C PHE A 179 -0.86 5.75 1.16
N GLU A 180 -0.82 4.52 0.65
CA GLU A 180 0.17 3.52 1.03
C GLU A 180 0.52 2.63 -0.17
N VAL A 181 1.82 2.41 -0.38
CA VAL A 181 2.35 1.42 -1.32
C VAL A 181 3.01 0.32 -0.53
N TRP A 182 2.57 -0.91 -0.75
CA TRP A 182 2.95 -2.07 0.05
C TRP A 182 3.81 -3.02 -0.77
N PHE A 183 5.06 -3.21 -0.35
CA PHE A 183 6.03 -4.11 -0.97
C PHE A 183 6.37 -5.29 -0.04
N ASP A 184 6.02 -6.49 -0.49
CA ASP A 184 6.26 -7.73 0.24
C ASP A 184 7.73 -8.14 0.33
N GLY A 185 8.13 -8.65 1.49
CA GLY A 185 9.39 -9.38 1.66
C GLY A 185 9.28 -10.89 1.45
N ALA A 186 8.08 -11.47 1.40
CA ALA A 186 7.93 -12.89 1.15
C ALA A 186 8.49 -13.30 -0.22
N ASN A 187 9.39 -14.30 -0.20
CA ASN A 187 9.99 -14.87 -1.39
C ASN A 187 10.27 -16.36 -1.20
N GLY A 188 9.51 -17.21 -1.88
CA GLY A 188 9.65 -18.67 -1.84
C GLY A 188 10.59 -19.25 -2.90
N GLY A 189 11.16 -18.41 -3.79
CA GLY A 189 12.13 -18.79 -4.82
C GLY A 189 11.57 -19.58 -6.01
N SER A 190 10.72 -20.58 -5.81
CA SER A 190 10.21 -21.44 -6.89
C SER A 190 8.98 -20.85 -7.60
N GLY A 191 8.93 -20.89 -8.93
CA GLY A 191 7.80 -20.39 -9.72
C GLY A 191 7.83 -20.83 -11.18
N TYR A 192 6.72 -20.57 -11.89
CA TYR A 192 6.54 -20.87 -13.31
C TYR A 192 7.54 -20.11 -14.20
N TYR A 193 7.73 -18.82 -13.92
CA TYR A 193 8.68 -17.93 -14.61
C TYR A 193 8.66 -18.06 -16.14
N GLY A 194 7.46 -18.01 -16.73
CA GLY A 194 7.25 -18.13 -18.17
C GLY A 194 7.48 -19.53 -18.72
N GLY A 195 7.30 -20.58 -17.92
CA GLY A 195 7.49 -21.98 -18.29
C GLY A 195 8.90 -22.51 -18.06
N ALA A 196 9.73 -21.79 -17.31
CA ALA A 196 11.04 -22.28 -16.89
C ALA A 196 10.94 -23.26 -15.72
N ASP A 197 9.88 -23.16 -14.90
CA ASP A 197 9.57 -24.06 -13.77
C ASP A 197 10.78 -24.31 -12.86
N GLU A 198 11.38 -23.22 -12.39
CA GLU A 198 12.66 -23.25 -11.68
C GLU A 198 12.60 -22.56 -10.32
N THR A 199 13.71 -22.62 -9.58
CA THR A 199 13.91 -21.88 -8.34
C THR A 199 14.93 -20.79 -8.58
N ARG A 200 14.53 -19.54 -8.34
CA ARG A 200 15.39 -18.36 -8.45
C ARG A 200 15.69 -17.82 -7.05
N SER A 201 16.91 -17.34 -6.88
CA SER A 201 17.33 -16.64 -5.67
C SER A 201 17.90 -15.29 -6.08
N VAL A 202 17.48 -14.24 -5.37
CA VAL A 202 17.92 -12.87 -5.61
C VAL A 202 18.52 -12.31 -4.33
N ASP A 203 19.56 -11.47 -4.47
CA ASP A 203 20.00 -10.66 -3.35
C ASP A 203 19.00 -9.52 -3.13
N ARG A 204 17.99 -9.78 -2.31
CA ARG A 204 16.95 -8.83 -1.90
C ARG A 204 17.47 -7.45 -1.45
N LYS A 205 18.71 -7.34 -0.96
CA LYS A 205 19.29 -6.05 -0.56
C LYS A 205 19.59 -5.15 -1.75
N THR A 206 19.93 -5.73 -2.90
CA THR A 206 20.45 -5.00 -4.06
C THR A 206 19.56 -5.15 -5.28
N TYR A 207 18.96 -6.31 -5.48
CA TYR A 207 18.21 -6.70 -6.68
C TYR A 207 17.08 -5.72 -7.03
N TYR A 208 16.24 -5.37 -6.05
CA TYR A 208 15.05 -4.56 -6.30
C TYR A 208 15.33 -3.06 -6.52
N ASP A 209 16.57 -2.62 -6.31
CA ASP A 209 16.97 -1.21 -6.32
C ASP A 209 15.93 -0.34 -5.58
N TRP A 210 15.69 -0.67 -4.31
CA TRP A 210 14.71 0.02 -3.47
C TRP A 210 14.92 1.55 -3.43
N PRO A 211 16.15 2.10 -3.39
CA PRO A 211 16.35 3.54 -3.49
C PRO A 211 15.70 4.15 -4.73
N GLY A 212 15.95 3.59 -5.92
CA GLY A 212 15.36 4.08 -7.16
C GLY A 212 13.84 3.89 -7.21
N THR A 213 13.34 2.75 -6.70
CA THR A 213 11.91 2.44 -6.68
C THR A 213 11.15 3.36 -5.72
N ASN A 214 11.71 3.64 -4.54
CA ASN A 214 11.13 4.55 -3.56
C ASN A 214 11.11 5.99 -4.08
N GLN A 215 12.15 6.42 -4.81
CA GLN A 215 12.15 7.73 -5.46
C GLN A 215 11.03 7.87 -6.49
N LEU A 216 10.77 6.80 -7.27
CA LEU A 216 9.64 6.79 -8.21
C LEU A 216 8.31 6.94 -7.47
N VAL A 217 8.08 6.19 -6.39
CA VAL A 217 6.87 6.32 -5.56
C VAL A 217 6.71 7.75 -5.08
N LYS A 218 7.73 8.32 -4.43
CA LYS A 218 7.66 9.68 -3.87
C LYS A 218 7.52 10.78 -4.92
N LYS A 219 8.02 10.54 -6.14
CA LYS A 219 7.82 11.46 -7.27
C LYS A 219 6.36 11.48 -7.73
N LEU A 220 5.72 10.32 -7.81
CA LEU A 220 4.34 10.20 -8.32
C LEU A 220 3.30 10.48 -7.23
N GLN A 221 3.58 10.05 -6.00
CA GLN A 221 2.68 10.09 -4.85
C GLN A 221 3.47 10.55 -3.61
N PRO A 222 3.75 11.86 -3.47
CA PRO A 222 4.63 12.40 -2.41
C PRO A 222 4.09 12.17 -0.99
N ASP A 223 2.77 12.09 -0.84
CA ASP A 223 2.10 11.84 0.44
C ASP A 223 1.91 10.35 0.77
N ALA A 224 2.19 9.44 -0.17
CA ALA A 224 2.07 8.00 0.08
C ALA A 224 3.16 7.53 1.04
N VAL A 225 2.81 6.75 2.06
CA VAL A 225 3.80 5.99 2.83
C VAL A 225 4.19 4.71 2.10
N ILE A 226 5.44 4.29 2.23
CA ILE A 226 5.96 3.05 1.64
C ILE A 226 6.16 2.04 2.76
N PHE A 227 5.39 0.96 2.70
CA PHE A 227 5.56 -0.21 3.53
C PHE A 227 6.54 -1.20 2.89
N SER A 228 7.43 -1.75 3.71
CA SER A 228 8.02 -3.08 3.51
C SER A 228 8.36 -3.66 4.90
N ASP A 229 8.94 -4.85 4.94
CA ASP A 229 9.49 -5.47 6.14
C ASP A 229 10.31 -4.49 7.01
N ALA A 230 11.08 -3.60 6.38
CA ALA A 230 11.92 -2.60 7.05
C ALA A 230 11.59 -1.14 6.70
N GLY A 231 10.54 -0.86 5.93
CA GLY A 231 10.19 0.49 5.47
C GLY A 231 10.56 0.82 4.01
N PRO A 232 10.63 2.11 3.63
CA PRO A 232 11.19 3.17 4.44
C PRO A 232 10.22 3.89 5.38
N ASP A 233 8.92 3.90 5.17
CA ASP A 233 8.04 4.73 6.01
C ASP A 233 7.35 3.93 7.11
N VAL A 234 6.90 2.71 6.77
CA VAL A 234 6.17 1.79 7.66
C VAL A 234 6.86 0.44 7.66
N ARG A 235 7.06 -0.17 8.83
CA ARG A 235 7.68 -1.50 8.97
C ARG A 235 6.64 -2.58 9.25
N TRP A 236 6.99 -3.81 8.91
CA TRP A 236 6.27 -4.98 9.40
C TRP A 236 6.46 -5.16 10.92
N CYS A 237 5.44 -5.68 11.59
CA CYS A 237 5.49 -5.97 13.03
C CYS A 237 6.21 -7.29 13.37
N GLY A 238 6.57 -8.10 12.37
CA GLY A 238 7.31 -9.34 12.55
C GLY A 238 6.45 -10.60 12.73
N ASN A 239 5.12 -10.49 12.60
CA ASN A 239 4.22 -11.64 12.58
C ASN A 239 2.90 -11.31 11.85
N GLU A 240 2.16 -12.35 11.47
CA GLU A 240 0.82 -12.23 10.85
C GLU A 240 -0.32 -12.59 11.81
N ALA A 241 0.00 -12.85 13.09
CA ALA A 241 -0.97 -13.21 14.12
C ALA A 241 -1.66 -11.99 14.76
N GLY A 242 -1.31 -10.77 14.33
CA GLY A 242 -2.02 -9.54 14.70
C GLY A 242 -1.63 -8.95 16.05
N TRP A 243 -0.40 -9.19 16.54
CA TRP A 243 0.09 -8.59 17.78
C TRP A 243 1.42 -7.85 17.60
N VAL A 244 1.67 -6.88 18.47
CA VAL A 244 2.95 -6.18 18.64
C VAL A 244 3.42 -6.35 20.09
N GLY A 245 4.72 -6.17 20.34
CA GLY A 245 5.25 -6.20 21.70
C GLY A 245 4.70 -5.06 22.57
N GLU A 246 4.58 -5.29 23.88
CA GLU A 246 4.19 -4.25 24.85
C GLU A 246 5.12 -3.03 24.78
N THR A 247 6.42 -3.28 24.59
CA THR A 247 7.40 -2.25 24.23
C THR A 247 7.55 -2.22 22.71
N ASN A 248 7.09 -1.13 22.08
CA ASN A 248 7.15 -0.97 20.63
C ASN A 248 7.66 0.43 20.24
N TRP A 249 8.97 0.55 20.04
CA TRP A 249 9.58 1.81 19.61
C TRP A 249 9.30 2.06 18.13
N SER A 250 8.82 3.25 17.78
CA SER A 250 8.57 3.61 16.37
C SER A 250 9.85 3.99 15.60
N THR A 251 11.02 3.58 16.10
CA THR A 251 12.33 3.80 15.49
C THR A 251 12.98 2.47 15.10
N LEU A 252 13.74 2.48 14.01
CA LEU A 252 14.55 1.35 13.54
C LEU A 252 15.97 1.80 13.22
N ARG A 253 16.94 0.90 13.41
CA ARG A 253 18.32 1.09 12.95
C ARG A 253 18.42 0.67 11.49
N ARG A 254 18.52 1.64 10.59
CA ARG A 254 18.48 1.42 9.13
C ARG A 254 19.59 0.55 8.57
N GLU A 255 20.71 0.45 9.27
CA GLU A 255 21.86 -0.36 8.84
C GLU A 255 21.73 -1.84 9.26
N GLU A 256 20.76 -2.15 10.13
CA GLU A 256 20.59 -3.49 10.72
C GLU A 256 19.37 -4.24 10.13
N VAL A 257 18.41 -3.53 9.54
CA VAL A 257 17.15 -4.10 9.03
C VAL A 257 16.93 -3.66 7.57
N TRP A 258 16.60 -4.62 6.70
CA TRP A 258 16.54 -4.42 5.25
C TRP A 258 15.16 -4.78 4.69
N PRO A 259 14.65 -4.03 3.69
CA PRO A 259 13.43 -4.37 2.99
C PRO A 259 13.63 -5.62 2.13
N GLY A 260 12.62 -6.49 2.05
CA GLY A 260 12.67 -7.69 1.23
C GLY A 260 13.23 -8.91 1.94
#